data_AF-A0A7V3ZZY9-F1
#
_entry.id   AF-A0A7V3ZZY9-F1
#
_cell.length_a   1.000
_cell.length_b   1.000
_cell.length_c   1.000
_cell.angle_alpha   90.00
_cell.angle_beta   90.00
_cell.angle_gamma   90.00
#
_symmetry.space_group_name_H-M   'P 1'
#
loop_
_entity.id
_entity.type
_entity.pdbx_description
1 polymer ?
#
loop_
_entity_poly.entity_id
_entity_poly.type
_entity_poly.pdbx_seq_one_letter_code
_entity_poly.pdbx_strand_id
1 'polypeptide(L)'
;MRVVGRRVRWRWYGEVVLEGGLALRMTGDAAKWLRPEDQVRLATEFKKPLLGFDEYTLQGSFPIWPLFSREVAHVREGPLGGEAYCYRLRAREAMYEADFEAIAELEQYHYASEKEVVALWSCPRCGRTLQANSKPLCPCGGEARLKEIKGSTPASRFLLLELVERLPFEPRIVGYLRLDPPIPRMHRRTPKGLERDIRERIFPPDWFHPTYEGGLDWESALDRVHTAAARIARVVVHPDYRSEG
;
A
#
# COMPACT_ATOMS: atom_id res chain seq x y z
N MET A 1 -18.06 19.69 -4.53
CA MET A 1 -18.59 18.72 -5.51
C MET A 1 -18.92 17.43 -4.78
N ARG A 2 -19.90 16.66 -5.26
CA ARG A 2 -20.21 15.35 -4.69
C ARG A 2 -19.60 14.24 -5.52
N VAL A 3 -19.15 13.18 -4.86
CA VAL A 3 -18.78 11.94 -5.53
C VAL A 3 -20.06 11.23 -5.98
N VAL A 4 -20.12 10.80 -7.23
CA VAL A 4 -21.25 10.05 -7.81
C VAL A 4 -20.93 8.56 -7.85
N GLY A 5 -19.67 8.21 -8.09
CA GLY A 5 -19.26 6.83 -8.16
C GLY A 5 -17.76 6.67 -8.25
N ARG A 6 -17.30 5.42 -8.16
CA ARG A 6 -15.90 5.05 -8.29
C ARG A 6 -15.74 3.76 -9.07
N ARG A 7 -14.57 3.56 -9.65
CA ARG A 7 -14.14 2.31 -10.26
C ARG A 7 -12.73 2.00 -9.79
N VAL A 8 -12.55 0.86 -9.12
CA VAL A 8 -11.23 0.39 -8.70
C VAL A 8 -10.84 -0.78 -9.61
N ARG A 9 -9.70 -0.67 -10.29
CA ARG A 9 -9.19 -1.74 -11.16
C ARG A 9 -7.99 -2.44 -10.54
N TRP A 10 -7.07 -1.65 -9.99
CA TRP A 10 -5.85 -2.10 -9.34
C TRP A 10 -5.55 -1.21 -8.14
N ARG A 11 -4.67 -1.63 -7.23
CA ARG A 11 -4.27 -0.79 -6.09
C ARG A 11 -3.66 0.54 -6.52
N TRP A 12 -2.91 0.53 -7.62
CA TRP A 12 -2.31 1.72 -8.25
C TRP A 12 -3.22 2.44 -9.26
N TYR A 13 -4.44 1.94 -9.54
CA TYR A 13 -5.31 2.56 -10.54
C TYR A 13 -6.80 2.45 -10.21
N GLY A 14 -7.42 3.61 -10.07
CA GLY A 14 -8.85 3.79 -9.97
C GLY A 14 -9.31 5.11 -10.59
N GLU A 15 -10.62 5.24 -10.71
CA GLU A 15 -11.30 6.41 -11.23
C GLU A 15 -12.42 6.79 -10.26
N VAL A 16 -12.58 8.09 -10.02
CA VAL A 16 -13.70 8.64 -9.24
C VAL A 16 -14.45 9.63 -10.10
N VAL A 17 -15.78 9.49 -10.15
CA VAL A 17 -16.67 10.37 -10.91
C VAL A 17 -17.34 11.33 -9.95
N LEU A 18 -17.25 12.62 -10.26
CA LEU A 18 -17.92 13.69 -9.53
C LEU A 18 -19.21 14.13 -10.23
N GLU A 19 -20.05 14.84 -9.49
CA GLU A 19 -21.24 15.53 -10.01
C GLU A 19 -20.87 16.39 -11.23
N GLY A 20 -21.69 16.32 -12.28
CA GLY A 20 -21.39 16.97 -13.57
C GLY A 20 -20.57 16.10 -14.55
N GLY A 21 -20.29 14.83 -14.21
CA GLY A 21 -19.65 13.88 -15.12
C GLY A 21 -18.13 13.99 -15.22
N LEU A 22 -17.51 14.77 -14.33
CA LEU A 22 -16.05 14.92 -14.27
C LEU A 22 -15.40 13.69 -13.64
N ALA A 23 -14.50 13.04 -14.36
CA ALA A 23 -13.77 11.86 -13.88
C ALA A 23 -12.33 12.21 -13.47
N LEU A 24 -11.89 11.63 -12.36
CA LEU A 24 -10.56 11.83 -11.76
C LEU A 24 -9.82 10.50 -11.73
N ARG A 25 -8.65 10.44 -12.35
CA ARG A 25 -7.74 9.29 -12.22
C ARG A 25 -6.88 9.43 -10.96
N MET A 26 -6.80 8.37 -10.18
CA MET A 26 -6.00 8.28 -8.96
C MET A 26 -5.57 6.83 -8.73
N THR A 27 -4.89 6.58 -7.62
CA THR A 27 -4.67 5.21 -7.16
C THR A 27 -6.00 4.56 -6.76
N GLY A 28 -6.11 3.25 -6.99
CA GLY A 28 -7.27 2.50 -6.50
C GLY A 28 -7.32 2.47 -4.98
N ASP A 29 -6.15 2.50 -4.32
CA ASP A 29 -6.05 2.61 -2.86
C ASP A 29 -6.57 3.94 -2.31
N ALA A 30 -6.59 5.03 -3.09
CA ALA A 30 -7.29 6.27 -2.73
C ALA A 30 -8.78 6.18 -3.10
N ALA A 31 -9.08 5.77 -4.34
CA ALA A 31 -10.44 5.70 -4.87
C ALA A 31 -11.37 4.82 -4.02
N LYS A 32 -10.86 3.71 -3.45
CA LYS A 32 -11.65 2.79 -2.60
C LYS A 32 -12.23 3.45 -1.35
N TRP A 33 -11.71 4.59 -0.91
CA TRP A 33 -12.18 5.30 0.28
C TRP A 33 -13.27 6.34 -0.03
N LEU A 34 -13.38 6.80 -1.28
CA LEU A 34 -14.38 7.79 -1.69
C LEU A 34 -15.73 7.12 -1.98
N ARG A 35 -16.76 7.45 -1.21
CA ARG A 35 -18.13 6.93 -1.31
C ARG A 35 -19.01 7.86 -2.13
N PRO A 36 -20.05 7.34 -2.82
CA PRO A 36 -21.10 8.20 -3.36
C PRO A 36 -21.66 9.14 -2.28
N GLU A 37 -22.00 10.36 -2.68
CA GLU A 37 -22.42 11.48 -1.83
C GLU A 37 -21.33 12.14 -0.95
N ASP A 38 -20.11 11.62 -0.92
CA ASP A 38 -19.00 12.29 -0.22
C ASP A 38 -18.79 13.70 -0.78
N GLN A 39 -18.71 14.68 0.12
CA GLN A 39 -18.41 16.06 -0.24
C GLN A 39 -16.90 16.27 -0.35
N VAL A 40 -16.48 16.71 -1.53
CA VAL A 40 -15.08 16.99 -1.85
C VAL A 40 -14.91 18.37 -2.46
N ARG A 41 -13.75 18.98 -2.21
CA ARG A 41 -13.27 20.18 -2.87
C ARG A 41 -12.21 19.78 -3.88
N LEU A 42 -12.48 20.08 -5.14
CA LEU A 42 -11.58 19.88 -6.25
C LEU A 42 -10.91 21.22 -6.58
N ALA A 43 -9.59 21.23 -6.73
CA ALA A 43 -8.87 22.34 -7.34
C ALA A 43 -8.08 21.83 -8.55
N THR A 44 -8.29 22.48 -9.69
CA THR A 44 -7.65 22.16 -10.98
C THR A 44 -7.68 23.41 -11.87
N GLU A 45 -6.65 23.55 -12.71
CA GLU A 45 -6.61 24.56 -13.78
C GLU A 45 -7.12 24.01 -15.12
N PHE A 46 -7.33 22.69 -15.21
CA PHE A 46 -7.67 22.01 -16.46
C PHE A 46 -9.17 21.94 -16.67
N LYS A 47 -9.62 22.27 -17.88
CA LYS A 47 -11.04 22.24 -18.30
C LYS A 47 -11.29 21.10 -19.25
N LYS A 48 -11.29 19.87 -18.73
CA LYS A 48 -11.56 18.64 -19.50
C LYS A 48 -12.33 17.62 -18.66
N PRO A 49 -13.08 16.70 -19.28
CA PRO A 49 -13.95 15.78 -18.56
C PRO A 49 -13.22 14.67 -17.80
N LEU A 50 -11.92 14.47 -18.05
CA LEU A 50 -11.10 13.45 -17.40
C LEU A 50 -9.75 14.04 -16.99
N LEU A 51 -9.49 14.09 -15.68
CA LEU A 51 -8.23 14.57 -15.11
C LEU A 51 -7.30 13.40 -14.77
N GLY A 52 -6.03 13.55 -15.15
CA GLY A 52 -4.92 12.67 -14.84
C GLY A 52 -4.35 12.91 -13.45
N PHE A 53 -3.35 12.12 -13.08
CA PHE A 53 -2.82 12.03 -11.71
C PHE A 53 -2.28 13.38 -11.20
N ASP A 54 -1.60 14.16 -12.04
CA ASP A 54 -0.92 15.40 -11.61
C ASP A 54 -1.72 16.67 -11.94
N GLU A 55 -2.98 16.52 -12.37
CA GLU A 55 -3.77 17.63 -12.93
C GLU A 55 -4.78 18.22 -11.95
N TYR A 56 -4.80 17.74 -10.71
CA TYR A 56 -5.74 18.21 -9.70
C TYR A 56 -5.25 17.95 -8.28
N THR A 57 -5.91 18.62 -7.33
CA THR A 57 -5.86 18.28 -5.91
C THR A 57 -7.28 18.04 -5.42
N LEU A 58 -7.43 17.12 -4.48
CA LEU A 58 -8.72 16.73 -3.93
C LEU A 58 -8.67 16.74 -2.40
N GLN A 59 -9.61 17.43 -1.79
CA GLN A 59 -9.73 17.54 -0.34
C GLN A 59 -11.13 17.11 0.10
N GLY A 60 -11.21 16.26 1.13
CA GLY A 60 -12.44 16.04 1.91
C GLY A 60 -12.31 16.77 3.25
N SER A 61 -12.59 16.08 4.35
CA SER A 61 -12.24 16.54 5.70
C SER A 61 -10.72 16.64 5.91
N PHE A 62 -9.95 15.91 5.11
CA PHE A 62 -8.49 15.91 5.05
C PHE A 62 -8.03 15.85 3.58
N PRO A 63 -6.75 16.18 3.28
CA PRO A 63 -6.18 16.00 1.95
C PRO A 63 -6.29 14.54 1.48
N ILE A 64 -6.86 14.33 0.29
CA ILE A 64 -7.04 13.00 -0.31
C ILE A 64 -6.06 12.80 -1.47
N TRP A 65 -5.85 13.86 -2.25
CA TRP A 65 -4.98 13.84 -3.42
C TRP A 65 -4.24 15.18 -3.59
N PRO A 66 -2.92 15.19 -3.91
CA PRO A 66 -2.04 14.04 -4.12
C PRO A 66 -1.81 13.23 -2.84
N LEU A 67 -1.27 12.02 -2.99
CA LEU A 67 -0.91 11.18 -1.85
C LEU A 67 0.21 11.81 -1.01
N PHE A 68 0.32 11.36 0.24
CA PHE A 68 1.36 11.84 1.14
C PHE A 68 2.76 11.60 0.55
N SER A 69 3.59 12.65 0.58
CA SER A 69 4.98 12.62 0.18
C SER A 69 5.78 13.67 0.93
N ARG A 70 6.94 13.29 1.44
CA ARG A 70 7.87 14.16 2.14
C ARG A 70 9.30 13.74 1.87
N GLU A 71 10.15 14.72 1.55
CA GLU A 71 11.60 14.50 1.48
C GLU A 71 12.21 14.60 2.87
N VAL A 72 13.16 13.70 3.13
CA VAL A 72 13.92 13.62 4.38
C VAL A 72 15.38 13.35 4.04
N ALA A 73 16.28 13.99 4.78
CA ALA A 73 17.71 13.72 4.71
C ALA A 73 18.10 12.85 5.90
N HIS A 74 18.84 11.78 5.64
CA HIS A 74 19.42 10.93 6.69
C HIS A 74 20.94 10.97 6.59
N VAL A 75 21.57 11.52 7.62
CA VAL A 75 23.03 11.62 7.70
C VAL A 75 23.57 10.39 8.40
N ARG A 76 24.41 9.64 7.69
CA ARG A 76 25.23 8.58 8.26
C ARG A 76 26.49 9.21 8.84
N GLU A 77 26.67 9.04 10.14
CA GLU A 77 27.89 9.48 10.82
C GLU A 77 29.04 8.48 10.60
N GLY A 78 30.25 9.03 10.45
CA GLY A 78 31.47 8.24 10.38
C GLY A 78 31.87 7.68 11.74
N PRO A 79 32.65 6.59 11.79
CA PRO A 79 33.12 5.99 13.05
C PRO A 79 33.92 6.94 13.97
N LEU A 80 34.48 8.02 13.40
CA LEU A 80 35.30 9.02 14.10
C LEU A 80 34.55 10.35 14.30
N GLY A 81 33.23 10.38 14.06
CA GLY A 81 32.43 11.60 14.00
C GLY A 81 32.50 12.29 12.64
N GLY A 82 31.51 13.14 12.36
CA GLY A 82 31.34 13.83 11.07
C GLY A 82 30.46 13.06 10.08
N GLU A 83 29.98 13.76 9.06
CA GLU A 83 29.14 13.19 7.99
C GLU A 83 29.98 12.28 7.09
N ALA A 84 29.67 10.99 7.09
CA ALA A 84 30.24 10.03 6.15
C ALA A 84 29.44 10.00 4.84
N TYR A 85 28.11 10.09 4.94
CA TYR A 85 27.22 10.09 3.79
C TYR A 85 25.86 10.70 4.16
N CYS A 86 25.20 11.39 3.23
CA CYS A 86 23.83 11.89 3.42
C CYS A 86 22.90 11.29 2.37
N TYR A 87 21.97 10.44 2.83
CA TYR A 87 20.91 9.90 2.00
C TYR A 87 19.80 10.95 1.80
N ARG A 88 19.54 11.32 0.54
CA ARG A 88 18.32 12.07 0.17
C ARG A 88 17.21 11.08 -0.11
N LEU A 89 16.24 11.04 0.79
CA LEU A 89 15.15 10.07 0.78
C LEU A 89 13.81 10.76 0.57
N ARG A 90 12.89 10.05 -0.07
CA ARG A 90 11.49 10.47 -0.22
C ARG A 90 10.60 9.43 0.43
N ALA A 91 10.02 9.81 1.57
CA ALA A 91 8.96 9.04 2.22
C ALA A 91 7.64 9.37 1.53
N ARG A 92 7.05 8.42 0.81
CA ARG A 92 5.79 8.65 0.06
C ARG A 92 4.91 7.43 0.03
N GLU A 93 3.62 7.62 -0.18
CA GLU A 93 2.74 6.47 -0.38
C GLU A 93 2.99 5.78 -1.73
N ALA A 94 2.73 4.46 -1.76
CA ALA A 94 2.79 3.67 -2.98
C ALA A 94 1.72 4.14 -3.97
N MET A 95 2.15 4.44 -5.19
CA MET A 95 1.31 5.03 -6.22
C MET A 95 1.26 4.20 -7.50
N TYR A 96 2.39 3.61 -7.90
CA TYR A 96 2.54 2.94 -9.19
C TYR A 96 2.60 1.42 -9.04
N GLU A 97 2.34 0.67 -10.11
CA GLU A 97 2.51 -0.80 -10.09
C GLU A 97 3.91 -1.20 -9.63
N ALA A 98 4.94 -0.56 -10.17
CA ALA A 98 6.35 -0.79 -9.82
C ALA A 98 6.66 -0.57 -8.32
N ASP A 99 5.85 0.23 -7.62
CA ASP A 99 6.00 0.40 -6.18
C ASP A 99 5.57 -0.86 -5.42
N PHE A 100 4.45 -1.46 -5.82
CA PHE A 100 3.98 -2.68 -5.22
C PHE A 100 4.82 -3.90 -5.62
N GLU A 101 5.38 -3.89 -6.84
CA GLU A 101 6.40 -4.87 -7.25
C GLU A 101 7.65 -4.78 -6.35
N ALA A 102 8.15 -3.57 -6.07
CA ALA A 102 9.28 -3.35 -5.16
C ALA A 102 8.96 -3.76 -3.71
N ILE A 103 7.73 -3.55 -3.23
CA ILE A 103 7.31 -4.05 -1.91
C ILE A 103 7.34 -5.59 -1.89
N ALA A 104 6.83 -6.25 -2.93
CA ALA A 104 6.86 -7.70 -3.02
C ALA A 104 8.29 -8.26 -3.04
N GLU A 105 9.21 -7.57 -3.71
CA GLU A 105 10.65 -7.90 -3.69
C GLU A 105 11.26 -7.73 -2.29
N LEU A 106 11.00 -6.61 -1.61
CA LEU A 106 11.47 -6.37 -0.25
C LEU A 106 10.96 -7.42 0.75
N GLU A 107 9.72 -7.88 0.62
CA GLU A 107 9.15 -8.96 1.44
C GLU A 107 9.95 -10.27 1.31
N GLN A 108 10.47 -10.58 0.12
CA GLN A 108 11.29 -11.78 -0.07
C GLN A 108 12.57 -11.75 0.79
N TYR A 109 13.24 -10.58 0.84
CA TYR A 109 14.44 -10.41 1.67
C TYR A 109 14.16 -10.53 3.17
N HIS A 110 12.91 -10.38 3.60
CA HIS A 110 12.53 -10.55 4.99
C HIS A 110 12.27 -12.03 5.34
N TYR A 111 11.66 -12.80 4.46
CA TYR A 111 11.33 -14.21 4.73
C TYR A 111 12.50 -15.18 4.53
N ALA A 112 13.57 -14.78 3.83
CA ALA A 112 14.81 -15.54 3.66
C ALA A 112 14.61 -17.04 3.28
N SER A 113 13.48 -17.38 2.63
CA SER A 113 13.11 -18.74 2.26
C SER A 113 12.29 -18.73 0.97
N GLU A 114 12.70 -19.53 -0.02
CA GLU A 114 11.97 -19.72 -1.28
C GLU A 114 10.58 -20.36 -1.10
N LYS A 115 10.31 -20.95 0.07
CA LYS A 115 9.08 -21.72 0.32
C LYS A 115 7.87 -20.85 0.62
N GLU A 116 8.06 -19.61 1.05
CA GLU A 116 6.96 -18.71 1.36
C GLU A 116 6.66 -17.79 0.18
N VAL A 117 5.52 -18.05 -0.47
CA VAL A 117 5.08 -17.23 -1.59
C VAL A 117 4.46 -15.92 -1.10
N VAL A 118 5.07 -14.77 -1.41
CA VAL A 118 4.72 -13.46 -0.84
C VAL A 118 3.63 -12.69 -1.60
N ALA A 119 3.36 -13.02 -2.87
CA ALA A 119 2.42 -12.27 -3.69
C ALA A 119 1.52 -13.15 -4.58
N LEU A 120 0.32 -12.62 -4.84
CA LEU A 120 -0.62 -13.13 -5.82
C LEU A 120 -0.62 -12.21 -7.04
N TRP A 121 -0.57 -12.80 -8.22
CA TRP A 121 -0.53 -12.12 -9.50
C TRP A 121 -1.72 -12.56 -10.35
N SER A 122 -2.30 -11.66 -11.13
CA SER A 122 -3.40 -11.96 -12.04
C SER A 122 -2.99 -11.67 -13.47
N CYS A 123 -3.18 -12.62 -14.38
CA CYS A 123 -2.97 -12.40 -15.80
C CYS A 123 -4.21 -11.75 -16.43
N PRO A 124 -4.15 -10.50 -16.93
CA PRO A 124 -5.31 -9.85 -17.55
C PRO A 124 -5.76 -10.54 -18.86
N ARG A 125 -4.88 -11.32 -19.50
CA ARG A 125 -5.16 -11.99 -20.78
C ARG A 125 -6.05 -13.23 -20.62
N CYS A 126 -5.79 -14.07 -19.61
CA CYS A 126 -6.52 -15.33 -19.42
C CYS A 126 -7.21 -15.45 -18.04
N GLY A 127 -7.11 -14.43 -17.19
CA GLY A 127 -7.73 -14.40 -15.85
C GLY A 127 -7.05 -15.29 -14.80
N ARG A 128 -6.02 -16.06 -15.16
CA ARG A 128 -5.35 -16.98 -14.24
C ARG A 128 -4.68 -16.21 -13.10
N THR A 129 -4.87 -16.70 -11.86
CA THR A 129 -4.13 -16.22 -10.69
C THR A 129 -2.89 -17.10 -10.48
N LEU A 130 -1.74 -16.49 -10.27
CA LEU A 130 -0.45 -17.14 -10.07
C LEU A 130 0.09 -16.72 -8.70
N GLN A 131 0.70 -17.65 -7.97
CA GLN A 131 1.41 -17.33 -6.74
C GLN A 131 2.90 -17.30 -7.06
N ALA A 132 3.56 -16.17 -6.83
CA ALA A 132 4.98 -16.03 -7.08
C ALA A 132 5.56 -14.91 -6.22
N ASN A 133 6.87 -14.99 -5.99
CA ASN A 133 7.61 -13.99 -5.23
C ASN A 133 7.91 -12.77 -6.10
N SER A 134 8.40 -13.00 -7.32
CA SER A 134 8.61 -11.99 -8.35
C SER A 134 7.52 -12.08 -9.42
N LYS A 135 7.46 -11.07 -10.30
CA LYS A 135 6.49 -10.99 -11.40
C LYS A 135 6.62 -12.22 -12.32
N PRO A 136 5.64 -13.13 -12.34
CA PRO A 136 5.74 -14.35 -13.14
C PRO A 136 5.29 -14.10 -14.58
N LEU A 137 5.91 -14.81 -15.53
CA LEU A 137 5.35 -14.96 -16.87
C LEU A 137 4.17 -15.94 -16.81
N CYS A 138 3.01 -15.55 -17.34
CA CYS A 138 1.88 -16.46 -17.39
C CYS A 138 2.09 -17.52 -18.48
N PRO A 139 1.72 -18.79 -18.27
CA PRO A 139 1.84 -19.85 -19.30
C PRO A 139 1.14 -19.56 -20.63
N CYS A 140 0.19 -18.61 -20.66
CA CYS A 140 -0.45 -18.14 -21.90
C CYS A 140 0.38 -17.08 -22.67
N GLY A 141 1.59 -16.75 -22.20
CA GLY A 141 2.43 -15.66 -22.72
C GLY A 141 1.98 -14.25 -22.32
N GLY A 142 1.03 -14.13 -21.39
CA GLY A 142 0.58 -12.82 -20.88
C GLY A 142 1.44 -12.32 -19.73
N GLU A 143 1.61 -10.99 -19.64
CA GLU A 143 2.26 -10.34 -18.51
C GLU A 143 1.30 -10.32 -17.30
N ALA A 144 1.71 -10.92 -16.19
CA ALA A 144 0.92 -10.90 -14.96
C ALA A 144 1.02 -9.54 -14.26
N ARG A 145 -0.08 -9.08 -13.67
CA ARG A 145 -0.15 -7.85 -12.88
C ARG A 145 -0.30 -8.21 -11.41
N LEU A 146 0.27 -7.41 -10.51
CA LEU A 146 0.16 -7.70 -9.08
C LEU A 146 -1.31 -7.60 -8.64
N LYS A 147 -1.81 -8.66 -8.00
CA LYS A 147 -3.18 -8.68 -7.47
C LYS A 147 -3.18 -8.30 -5.99
N GLU A 148 -2.33 -8.96 -5.20
CA GLU A 148 -2.33 -8.83 -3.74
C GLU A 148 -0.97 -9.20 -3.16
N ILE A 149 -0.55 -8.52 -2.11
CA ILE A 149 0.62 -8.89 -1.29
C ILE A 149 0.08 -9.70 -0.12
N LYS A 150 0.57 -10.93 0.08
CA LYS A 150 0.02 -11.81 1.11
C LYS A 150 0.14 -11.18 2.50
N GLY A 151 -0.92 -11.33 3.29
CA GLY A 151 -1.01 -10.75 4.63
C GLY A 151 -1.30 -9.25 4.64
N SER A 152 -1.45 -8.61 3.48
CA SER A 152 -2.10 -7.29 3.38
C SER A 152 -3.61 -7.46 3.21
N THR A 153 -4.34 -6.40 3.52
CA THR A 153 -5.79 -6.33 3.32
C THR A 153 -6.10 -5.27 2.25
N PRO A 154 -7.29 -5.30 1.63
CA PRO A 154 -7.79 -4.20 0.84
C PRO A 154 -7.81 -2.86 1.55
N ALA A 155 -7.67 -2.79 2.87
CA ALA A 155 -7.60 -1.54 3.62
C ALA A 155 -6.14 -1.07 3.86
N SER A 156 -5.16 -1.96 3.73
CA SER A 156 -3.75 -1.67 3.99
C SER A 156 -3.24 -0.51 3.14
N ARG A 157 -2.39 0.32 3.73
CA ARG A 157 -1.66 1.40 3.06
C ARG A 157 -0.16 1.15 3.15
N PHE A 158 0.57 1.62 2.15
CA PHE A 158 1.99 1.36 2.01
C PHE A 158 2.71 2.68 1.84
N LEU A 159 3.65 2.95 2.75
CA LEU A 159 4.58 4.05 2.67
C LEU A 159 5.93 3.48 2.23
N LEU A 160 6.51 4.05 1.18
CA LEU A 160 7.82 3.69 0.66
C LEU A 160 8.85 4.69 1.13
N LEU A 161 10.09 4.21 1.26
CA LEU A 161 11.28 5.02 1.39
C LEU A 161 12.10 4.90 0.10
N GLU A 162 12.01 5.94 -0.73
CA GLU A 162 12.68 6.02 -2.04
C GLU A 162 14.00 6.78 -1.92
N LEU A 163 15.08 6.27 -2.53
CA LEU A 163 16.32 7.02 -2.71
C LEU A 163 16.13 8.00 -3.89
N VAL A 164 16.15 9.29 -3.58
CA VAL A 164 16.02 10.36 -4.58
C VAL A 164 17.29 10.50 -5.38
N GLU A 165 18.42 10.50 -4.67
CA GLU A 165 19.75 10.52 -5.25
C GLU A 165 20.36 9.14 -5.06
N ARG A 166 20.38 8.38 -6.14
CA ARG A 166 20.85 7.00 -6.14
C ARG A 166 21.96 6.81 -7.15
N LEU A 167 22.93 6.00 -6.80
CA LEU A 167 23.90 5.45 -7.74
C LEU A 167 23.25 4.35 -8.60
N PRO A 168 23.79 4.03 -9.78
CA PRO A 168 23.15 3.07 -10.70
C PRO A 168 22.90 1.67 -10.12
N PHE A 169 23.71 1.25 -9.16
CA PHE A 169 23.60 -0.05 -8.49
C PHE A 169 22.66 -0.03 -7.28
N GLU A 170 22.25 1.15 -6.81
CA GLU A 170 21.39 1.27 -5.64
C GLU A 170 19.92 1.03 -6.02
N PRO A 171 19.17 0.30 -5.18
CA PRO A 171 17.75 0.09 -5.41
C PRO A 171 17.02 1.42 -5.30
N ARG A 172 15.96 1.59 -6.11
CA ARG A 172 15.11 2.79 -6.03
C ARG A 172 14.41 2.89 -4.67
N ILE A 173 13.92 1.78 -4.14
CA ILE A 173 13.19 1.70 -2.87
C ILE A 173 14.04 0.92 -1.87
N VAL A 174 14.41 1.56 -0.77
CA VAL A 174 15.25 0.96 0.28
C VAL A 174 14.45 0.40 1.44
N GLY A 175 13.17 0.72 1.52
CA GLY A 175 12.29 0.16 2.53
C GLY A 175 10.84 0.51 2.31
N TYR A 176 9.97 -0.17 3.04
CA TYR A 176 8.57 0.19 3.11
C TYR A 176 8.00 -0.05 4.52
N LEU A 177 6.93 0.66 4.80
CA LEU A 177 6.12 0.56 5.99
C LEU A 177 4.67 0.26 5.56
N ARG A 178 4.08 -0.76 6.15
CA ARG A 178 2.68 -1.12 5.96
C ARG A 178 1.85 -0.68 7.15
N LEU A 179 0.83 0.12 6.87
CA LEU A 179 -0.21 0.50 7.80
C LEU A 179 -1.43 -0.40 7.56
N ASP A 180 -1.84 -1.12 8.59
CA ASP A 180 -3.10 -1.86 8.56
C ASP A 180 -4.08 -1.18 9.53
N PRO A 181 -5.37 -1.05 9.18
CA PRO A 181 -6.42 -0.95 10.19
C PRO A 181 -6.39 -2.20 11.09
N PRO A 182 -7.04 -2.18 12.27
CA PRO A 182 -6.66 -3.00 13.42
C PRO A 182 -6.34 -4.48 13.11
N ILE A 183 -5.30 -4.98 13.78
CA ILE A 183 -4.52 -6.17 13.39
C ILE A 183 -5.37 -7.41 13.15
N PRO A 184 -4.99 -8.23 12.17
CA PRO A 184 -5.58 -9.54 11.97
C PRO A 184 -5.44 -10.42 13.22
N ARG A 185 -6.52 -11.14 13.53
CA ARG A 185 -6.59 -12.12 14.63
C ARG A 185 -5.34 -13.01 14.66
N MET A 186 -4.70 -13.11 15.82
CA MET A 186 -3.49 -13.93 16.00
C MET A 186 -3.87 -15.23 16.67
N HIS A 187 -3.45 -16.34 16.08
CA HIS A 187 -3.59 -17.68 16.64
C HIS A 187 -2.20 -18.25 16.92
N ARG A 188 -2.06 -19.00 18.02
CA ARG A 188 -0.82 -19.68 18.37
C ARG A 188 -1.08 -21.19 18.44
N ARG A 189 -0.27 -21.97 17.72
CA ARG A 189 -0.29 -23.43 17.87
C ARG A 189 0.62 -23.81 19.03
N THR A 190 0.07 -24.52 20.00
CA THR A 190 0.79 -25.04 21.16
C THR A 190 0.71 -26.57 21.18
N PRO A 191 1.53 -27.28 21.98
CA PRO A 191 1.41 -28.72 22.15
C PRO A 191 0.03 -29.18 22.64
N LYS A 192 -0.72 -28.31 23.33
CA LYS A 192 -2.07 -28.57 23.84
C LYS A 192 -3.18 -28.28 22.84
N GLY A 193 -2.85 -27.67 21.69
CA GLY A 193 -3.81 -27.32 20.65
C GLY A 193 -3.65 -25.90 20.11
N LEU A 194 -4.62 -25.48 19.28
CA LEU A 194 -4.66 -24.15 18.70
C LEU A 194 -5.31 -23.17 19.68
N GLU A 195 -4.55 -22.19 20.15
CA GLU A 195 -5.08 -21.06 20.89
C GLU A 195 -5.44 -19.95 19.91
N ARG A 196 -6.73 -19.60 19.85
CA ARG A 196 -7.23 -18.53 18.99
C ARG A 196 -7.23 -17.17 19.70
N ASP A 197 -7.19 -16.12 18.89
CA ASP A 197 -7.37 -14.71 19.26
C ASP A 197 -6.58 -14.27 20.48
N ILE A 198 -5.33 -14.72 20.58
CA ILE A 198 -4.50 -14.53 21.77
C ILE A 198 -4.25 -13.05 22.10
N ARG A 199 -4.35 -12.17 21.11
CA ARG A 199 -4.20 -10.72 21.28
C ARG A 199 -5.43 -10.07 21.93
N GLU A 200 -6.64 -10.57 21.66
CA GLU A 200 -7.89 -10.06 22.25
C GLU A 200 -8.01 -10.39 23.74
N ARG A 201 -7.20 -11.34 24.24
CA ARG A 201 -7.12 -11.68 25.67
C ARG A 201 -6.24 -10.72 26.47
N ILE A 202 -5.37 -9.96 25.81
CA ILE A 202 -4.34 -9.13 26.44
C ILE A 202 -4.65 -7.65 26.26
N PHE A 203 -5.17 -7.25 25.11
CA PHE A 203 -5.44 -5.85 24.79
C PHE A 203 -6.96 -5.57 24.73
N PRO A 204 -7.37 -4.31 24.99
CA PRO A 204 -8.77 -3.90 24.95
C PRO A 204 -9.48 -4.22 23.61
N PRO A 205 -10.78 -4.54 23.60
CA PRO A 205 -11.51 -4.92 22.37
C PRO A 205 -11.49 -3.84 21.27
N ASP A 206 -11.52 -2.56 21.63
CA ASP A 206 -11.45 -1.40 20.73
C ASP A 206 -10.13 -1.31 19.96
N TRP A 207 -9.07 -2.01 20.40
CA TRP A 207 -7.82 -2.11 19.67
C TRP A 207 -7.89 -3.05 18.45
N PHE A 208 -8.88 -3.93 18.41
CA PHE A 208 -9.07 -4.91 17.35
C PHE A 208 -10.36 -4.67 16.58
N HIS A 209 -11.41 -4.23 17.26
CA HIS A 209 -12.75 -4.17 16.70
C HIS A 209 -13.15 -2.75 16.30
N PRO A 210 -13.84 -2.59 15.16
CA PRO A 210 -14.11 -3.62 14.15
C PRO A 210 -12.86 -4.02 13.33
N THR A 211 -12.60 -5.33 13.21
CA THR A 211 -11.55 -5.88 12.33
C THR A 211 -12.02 -5.92 10.87
N TYR A 212 -11.08 -5.86 9.93
CA TYR A 212 -11.37 -6.24 8.54
C TYR A 212 -11.57 -7.77 8.44
N GLU A 213 -12.81 -8.21 8.25
CA GLU A 213 -13.13 -9.60 7.92
C GLU A 213 -13.15 -9.73 6.39
N GLY A 214 -12.05 -10.22 5.81
CA GLY A 214 -11.94 -10.37 4.35
C GLY A 214 -12.98 -11.32 3.75
N GLY A 215 -13.25 -11.15 2.45
CA GLY A 215 -14.26 -11.94 1.74
C GLY A 215 -14.43 -11.47 0.29
N LEU A 216 -15.44 -11.99 -0.41
CA LEU A 216 -15.77 -11.60 -1.79
C LEU A 216 -16.21 -10.13 -1.88
N ASP A 217 -16.75 -9.57 -0.81
CA ASP A 217 -17.23 -8.19 -0.72
C ASP A 217 -16.28 -7.33 0.12
N TRP A 218 -15.19 -6.89 -0.52
CA TRP A 218 -14.22 -6.00 0.11
C TRP A 218 -14.79 -4.61 0.40
N GLU A 219 -15.86 -4.19 -0.29
CA GLU A 219 -16.49 -2.88 -0.11
C GLU A 219 -17.21 -2.81 1.24
N SER A 220 -18.09 -3.79 1.51
CA SER A 220 -18.76 -3.90 2.81
C SER A 220 -17.77 -4.09 3.96
N ALA A 221 -16.68 -4.82 3.71
CA ALA A 221 -15.63 -5.00 4.71
C ALA A 221 -14.88 -3.69 5.01
N LEU A 222 -14.63 -2.84 4.00
CA LEU A 222 -14.05 -1.50 4.20
C LEU A 222 -14.99 -0.55 4.95
N ASP A 223 -16.30 -0.64 4.75
CA ASP A 223 -17.27 0.24 5.43
C ASP A 223 -17.28 0.01 6.95
N ARG A 224 -16.83 -1.17 7.39
CA ARG A 224 -16.69 -1.52 8.79
C ARG A 224 -15.31 -1.19 9.36
N VAL A 225 -14.36 -0.71 8.55
CA VAL A 225 -13.00 -0.45 9.01
C VAL A 225 -12.92 0.87 9.79
N HIS A 226 -12.40 0.81 11.02
CA HIS A 226 -12.11 2.00 11.81
C HIS A 226 -10.64 2.43 11.62
N THR A 227 -10.41 3.45 10.78
CA THR A 227 -9.05 3.92 10.44
C THR A 227 -8.33 4.60 11.60
N ALA A 228 -9.03 5.09 12.63
CA ALA A 228 -8.37 5.64 13.82
C ALA A 228 -7.61 4.58 14.64
N ALA A 229 -7.90 3.28 14.40
CA ALA A 229 -7.18 2.15 14.98
C ALA A 229 -6.06 1.63 14.06
N ALA A 230 -5.69 2.38 13.02
CA ALA A 230 -4.59 2.02 12.13
C ALA A 230 -3.26 2.00 12.88
N ARG A 231 -2.41 1.04 12.50
CA ARG A 231 -1.10 0.86 13.12
C ARG A 231 -0.05 0.40 12.13
N ILE A 232 1.21 0.60 12.50
CA ILE A 232 2.35 0.01 11.81
C ILE A 232 2.25 -1.51 11.99
N ALA A 233 1.90 -2.19 10.91
CA ALA A 233 1.77 -3.63 10.88
C ALA A 233 3.06 -4.30 10.42
N ARG A 234 3.83 -3.62 9.56
CA ARG A 234 5.10 -4.12 9.06
C ARG A 234 6.06 -3.00 8.70
N VAL A 235 7.34 -3.25 8.93
CA VAL A 235 8.46 -2.43 8.45
C VAL A 235 9.48 -3.38 7.85
N VAL A 236 9.91 -3.12 6.62
CA VAL A 236 10.97 -3.87 5.97
C VAL A 236 11.94 -2.89 5.37
N VAL A 237 13.22 -3.09 5.65
CA VAL A 237 14.34 -2.36 5.07
C VAL A 237 15.21 -3.34 4.29
N HIS A 238 15.66 -2.89 3.13
CA HIS A 238 16.56 -3.62 2.25
C HIS A 238 17.79 -4.08 3.04
N PRO A 239 18.23 -5.34 2.92
CA PRO A 239 19.32 -5.90 3.74
C PRO A 239 20.56 -5.02 3.82
N ASP A 240 21.03 -4.52 2.68
CA ASP A 240 22.24 -3.70 2.58
C ASP A 240 22.13 -2.34 3.30
N TYR A 241 20.92 -1.89 3.61
CA TYR A 241 20.64 -0.61 4.27
C TYR A 241 20.23 -0.79 5.74
N ARG A 242 20.09 -2.02 6.24
CA ARG A 242 19.64 -2.27 7.63
C ARG A 242 20.64 -1.79 8.68
N SER A 243 21.93 -1.75 8.34
CA SER A 243 23.00 -1.28 9.21
C SER A 243 23.23 0.23 9.16
N GLU A 244 22.49 0.94 8.31
CA GLU A 244 22.69 2.37 8.04
C GLU A 244 21.95 3.29 9.04
N GLY A 245 21.22 2.71 10.00
CA GLY A 245 20.41 3.41 11.01
C GLY A 245 18.96 3.56 10.60
#